data_AF-A0A0F8ZVW2-F1
#
_entry.id   AF-A0A0F8ZVW2-F1
#
_cell.length_a   1.000
_cell.length_b   1.000
_cell.length_c   1.000
_cell.angle_alpha   90.00
_cell.angle_beta   90.00
_cell.angle_gamma   90.00
#
_symmetry.space_group_name_H-M   'P 1'
#
loop_
_entity.id
_entity.type
_entity.pdbx_description
1 polymer ?
#
loop_
_entity_poly.entity_id
_entity_poly.type
_entity_poly.pdbx_seq_one_letter_code
_entity_poly.pdbx_strand_id
1 'polypeptide(L)'
;QQQPGFTLTPGAERFTKGGQRIAQVPQAPPSPVRGVPFTTPEGKTVFVDPTTGRQIPTDLPTGATSPLRPLTSVTVGEGRKTQNVVTLRREFSADQRIRSNRTSEEFFRTIDVAFKRSLTTKNLGPVDIALGKGFQKLTDIISAVREGEFKTTFEGMALLNKIQGKFEAITRGGLGFTQEDRKEIRDLSELFVIESRRGFNEAHGEFSVTADELGLNKRAILGGKKPFDLPPTQQQQQPQQQQQFQVGQRVFNNGVEMRITGFDTDGTPLGEPVR
;
A
#
# COMPACT_ATOMS: atom_id res chain seq x y z
N GLN A 1 32.71 -3.42 -17.60
CA GLN A 1 32.99 -4.84 -17.29
C GLN A 1 31.75 -5.40 -16.60
N GLN A 2 31.04 -6.33 -17.23
CA GLN A 2 29.88 -6.97 -16.62
C GLN A 2 30.38 -7.94 -15.54
N GLN A 3 29.84 -7.86 -14.32
CA GLN A 3 30.16 -8.85 -13.29
C GLN A 3 29.45 -10.17 -13.62
N PRO A 4 30.12 -11.32 -13.47
CA PRO A 4 29.48 -12.62 -13.66
C PRO A 4 28.32 -12.78 -12.66
N GLY A 5 27.24 -13.42 -13.12
CA GLY A 5 26.12 -13.80 -12.27
C GLY A 5 26.57 -14.69 -11.12
N PHE A 6 25.85 -14.63 -9.99
CA PHE A 6 26.18 -15.39 -8.79
C PHE A 6 24.91 -15.99 -8.18
N THR A 7 25.09 -17.11 -7.48
CA THR A 7 24.02 -17.79 -6.72
C THR A 7 24.37 -17.74 -5.24
N LEU A 8 23.40 -17.39 -4.40
CA LEU A 8 23.54 -17.41 -2.94
C LEU A 8 22.75 -18.59 -2.36
N THR A 9 23.30 -19.24 -1.33
CA THR A 9 22.58 -20.24 -0.54
C THR A 9 21.66 -19.56 0.49
N PRO A 10 20.58 -20.22 0.96
CA PRO A 10 19.73 -19.68 2.03
C PRO A 10 20.53 -19.27 3.26
N GLY A 11 20.32 -18.05 3.75
CA GLY A 11 21.07 -17.47 4.85
C GLY A 11 22.42 -16.84 4.49
N ALA A 12 22.88 -16.94 3.23
CA ALA A 12 24.09 -16.25 2.79
C ALA A 12 23.83 -14.76 2.56
N GLU A 13 24.80 -13.94 2.96
CA GLU A 13 24.85 -12.50 2.69
C GLU A 13 26.01 -12.20 1.74
N ARG A 14 25.83 -11.20 0.87
CA ARG A 14 26.90 -10.69 0.02
C ARG A 14 27.15 -9.22 0.27
N PHE A 15 28.43 -8.86 0.33
CA PHE A 15 28.90 -7.49 0.54
C PHE A 15 29.73 -7.00 -0.65
N THR A 16 29.73 -5.69 -0.87
CA THR A 16 30.69 -5.02 -1.76
C THR A 16 32.10 -5.07 -1.14
N LYS A 17 33.13 -4.74 -1.93
CA LYS A 17 34.49 -4.52 -1.41
C LYS A 17 34.56 -3.44 -0.32
N GLY A 18 33.60 -2.52 -0.28
CA GLY A 18 33.47 -1.48 0.75
C GLY A 18 32.61 -1.88 1.96
N GLY A 19 32.22 -3.15 2.08
CA GLY A 19 31.46 -3.65 3.23
C GLY A 19 29.95 -3.35 3.21
N GLN A 20 29.39 -2.82 2.11
CA GLN A 20 27.95 -2.64 1.98
C GLN A 20 27.26 -3.92 1.54
N ARG A 21 26.20 -4.35 2.26
CA ARG A 21 25.41 -5.53 1.91
C ARG A 21 24.60 -5.28 0.63
N ILE A 22 24.70 -6.16 -0.36
CA ILE A 22 24.02 -6.03 -1.67
C ILE A 22 22.96 -7.11 -1.91
N ALA A 23 23.00 -8.22 -1.18
CA ALA A 23 21.99 -9.27 -1.26
C ALA A 23 21.97 -10.09 0.03
N GLN A 24 20.77 -10.54 0.43
CA GLN A 24 20.55 -11.48 1.52
C GLN A 24 19.45 -12.44 1.07
N VAL A 25 19.73 -13.74 1.13
CA VAL A 25 18.69 -14.76 0.95
C VAL A 25 18.13 -15.08 2.34
N PRO A 26 16.81 -14.98 2.56
CA PRO A 26 16.20 -15.41 3.82
C PRO A 26 16.66 -16.83 4.20
N GLN A 27 16.90 -17.07 5.49
CA GLN A 27 17.11 -18.44 5.95
C GLN A 27 15.88 -19.28 5.61
N ALA A 28 16.11 -20.49 5.12
CA ALA A 28 15.03 -21.45 4.98
C ALA A 28 14.39 -21.66 6.36
N PRO A 29 13.05 -21.73 6.45
CA PRO A 29 12.40 -22.03 7.72
C PRO A 29 12.97 -23.36 8.26
N PRO A 30 13.14 -23.49 9.59
CA PRO A 30 13.68 -24.71 10.17
C PRO A 30 12.82 -25.90 9.72
N SER A 31 13.48 -26.97 9.28
CA SER A 31 12.80 -28.22 8.95
C SER A 31 11.94 -28.65 10.14
N PRO A 32 10.69 -29.12 9.91
CA PRO A 32 9.82 -29.54 10.99
C PRO A 32 10.55 -30.59 11.84
N VAL A 33 10.65 -30.33 13.15
CA VAL A 33 11.31 -31.23 14.09
C VAL A 33 10.54 -32.55 14.08
N ARG A 34 11.20 -33.62 13.64
CA ARG A 34 10.62 -34.97 13.66
C ARG A 34 10.63 -35.42 15.11
N GLY A 35 9.44 -35.49 15.73
CA GLY A 35 9.30 -35.95 17.11
C GLY A 35 9.91 -37.33 17.31
N VAL A 36 10.48 -37.57 18.49
CA VAL A 36 10.92 -38.90 18.90
C VAL A 36 9.76 -39.63 19.60
N PRO A 37 9.53 -40.92 19.32
CA PRO A 37 8.51 -41.69 20.00
C PRO A 37 8.92 -41.90 21.46
N PHE A 38 7.99 -41.64 22.38
CA PHE A 38 8.12 -41.89 23.81
C PHE A 38 6.90 -42.68 24.29
N THR A 39 7.12 -43.79 24.98
CA THR A 39 6.04 -44.61 25.54
C THR A 39 5.80 -44.19 26.99
N THR A 40 4.58 -43.75 27.30
CA THR A 40 4.21 -43.39 28.68
C THR A 40 4.11 -44.62 29.58
N PRO A 41 4.12 -44.46 30.93
CA PRO A 41 3.95 -45.59 31.87
C PRO A 41 2.65 -46.39 31.64
N GLU A 42 1.62 -45.77 31.07
CA GLU A 42 0.35 -46.42 30.70
C GLU A 42 0.43 -47.18 29.35
N GLY A 43 1.60 -47.24 28.72
CA GLY A 43 1.84 -47.96 27.46
C GLY A 43 1.47 -47.19 26.19
N LYS A 44 1.20 -45.88 26.28
CA LYS A 44 0.80 -45.07 25.11
C LYS A 44 2.02 -44.41 24.45
N THR A 45 2.20 -44.60 23.14
CA THR A 45 3.25 -43.89 22.39
C THR A 45 2.79 -42.48 22.03
N VAL A 46 3.55 -41.48 22.47
CA VAL A 46 3.39 -40.06 22.10
C VAL A 46 4.67 -39.57 21.44
N PHE A 47 4.56 -38.61 20.52
CA PHE A 47 5.74 -37.97 19.92
C PHE A 47 6.06 -36.72 20.72
N VAL A 48 7.30 -36.61 21.19
CA VAL A 48 7.77 -35.47 21.97
C VAL A 48 8.81 -34.73 21.17
N ASP A 49 8.71 -33.40 21.16
CA ASP A 49 9.76 -32.54 20.65
C ASP A 49 10.99 -32.64 21.58
N PRO A 50 12.14 -33.15 21.11
CA PRO A 50 13.32 -33.36 21.94
C PRO A 50 13.93 -32.05 22.47
N THR A 51 13.64 -30.90 21.85
CA THR A 51 14.18 -29.60 22.28
C THR A 51 13.31 -28.96 23.37
N THR A 52 12.00 -29.12 23.28
CA THR A 52 11.05 -28.43 24.19
C THR A 52 10.41 -29.34 25.23
N GLY A 53 10.50 -30.67 25.07
CA GLY A 53 9.83 -31.64 25.92
C GLY A 53 8.30 -31.64 25.77
N ARG A 54 7.75 -30.87 24.82
CA ARG A 54 6.30 -30.79 24.60
C ARG A 54 5.82 -31.95 23.74
N GLN A 55 4.67 -32.52 24.12
CA GLN A 55 3.98 -33.51 23.29
C GLN A 55 3.48 -32.82 22.01
N ILE A 56 3.83 -33.40 20.87
CA ILE A 56 3.33 -32.99 19.57
C ILE A 56 1.97 -33.67 19.40
N PRO A 57 0.87 -32.93 19.16
CA PRO A 57 -0.44 -33.52 18.93
C PRO A 57 -0.37 -34.52 17.77
N THR A 58 -0.62 -35.80 18.05
CA THR A 58 -0.49 -36.89 17.09
C THR A 58 -1.66 -36.99 16.09
N ASP A 59 -2.58 -36.03 16.12
CA ASP A 59 -3.80 -36.03 15.30
C ASP A 59 -3.56 -35.66 13.82
N LEU A 60 -2.31 -35.70 13.36
CA LEU A 60 -1.99 -35.58 11.94
C LEU A 60 -2.18 -36.95 11.26
N PRO A 61 -3.14 -37.08 10.32
CA PRO A 61 -3.48 -38.35 9.70
C PRO A 61 -2.29 -38.83 8.86
N THR A 62 -1.55 -39.79 9.38
CA THR A 62 -0.47 -40.47 8.66
C THR A 62 -1.08 -41.52 7.73
N GLY A 63 -0.95 -41.30 6.41
CA GLY A 63 -0.93 -42.40 5.45
C GLY A 63 -2.10 -42.57 4.47
N ALA A 64 -2.68 -41.49 3.94
CA ALA A 64 -3.54 -41.61 2.76
C ALA A 64 -2.87 -41.00 1.53
N THR A 65 -2.29 -41.85 0.67
CA THR A 65 -2.16 -41.60 -0.77
C THR A 65 -3.57 -41.45 -1.34
N SER A 66 -4.18 -40.28 -1.12
CA SER A 66 -5.49 -39.99 -1.69
C SER A 66 -5.30 -39.75 -3.19
N PRO A 67 -5.96 -40.50 -4.08
CA PRO A 67 -6.08 -40.07 -5.47
C PRO A 67 -6.63 -38.64 -5.44
N LEU A 68 -6.13 -37.76 -6.32
CA LEU A 68 -6.57 -36.39 -6.50
C LEU A 68 -8.11 -36.36 -6.51
N ARG A 69 -8.70 -36.12 -5.34
CA ARG A 69 -10.15 -35.99 -5.23
C ARG A 69 -10.46 -34.64 -5.86
N PRO A 70 -11.38 -34.59 -6.83
CA PRO A 70 -11.84 -33.30 -7.36
C PRO A 70 -12.27 -32.44 -6.18
N LEU A 71 -11.90 -31.15 -6.20
CA LEU A 71 -12.17 -30.18 -5.15
C LEU A 71 -13.63 -30.32 -4.70
N THR A 72 -13.81 -31.05 -3.60
CA THR A 72 -15.12 -31.33 -3.06
C THR A 72 -15.46 -30.08 -2.28
N SER A 73 -16.48 -29.35 -2.75
CA SER A 73 -16.98 -28.13 -2.13
C SER A 73 -17.06 -28.30 -0.62
N VAL A 74 -16.17 -27.61 0.10
CA VAL A 74 -16.15 -27.65 1.57
C VAL A 74 -17.41 -26.95 2.03
N THR A 75 -18.40 -27.72 2.51
CA THR A 75 -19.59 -27.15 3.12
C THR A 75 -19.21 -26.62 4.49
N VAL A 76 -18.91 -25.32 4.56
CA VAL A 76 -18.61 -24.63 5.81
C VAL A 76 -19.87 -24.64 6.67
N GLY A 77 -19.84 -25.37 7.79
CA GLY A 77 -20.96 -25.38 8.75
C GLY A 77 -21.32 -23.97 9.23
N GLU A 78 -22.59 -23.71 9.52
CA GLU A 78 -23.12 -22.35 9.79
C GLU A 78 -22.37 -21.61 10.90
N GLY A 79 -21.91 -22.32 11.95
CA GLY A 79 -21.10 -21.73 13.02
C GLY A 79 -19.78 -21.13 12.53
N ARG A 80 -19.11 -21.78 11.55
CA ARG A 80 -17.86 -21.28 10.96
C ARG A 80 -18.11 -20.10 10.03
N LYS A 81 -19.24 -20.07 9.31
CA LYS A 81 -19.62 -18.91 8.47
C LYS A 81 -19.77 -17.64 9.31
N THR A 82 -20.42 -17.74 10.47
CA THR A 82 -20.59 -16.60 11.38
C THR A 82 -19.25 -16.09 11.91
N GLN A 83 -18.34 -17.00 12.30
CA GLN A 83 -16.99 -16.62 12.72
C GLN A 83 -16.22 -15.92 11.59
N ASN A 84 -16.26 -16.46 10.37
CA ASN A 84 -15.59 -15.85 9.21
C ASN A 84 -16.13 -14.45 8.90
N VAL A 85 -17.45 -14.23 9.01
CA VAL A 85 -18.05 -12.89 8.85
C VAL A 85 -17.53 -11.92 9.89
N VAL A 86 -17.46 -12.32 11.17
CA VAL A 86 -16.94 -11.46 12.25
C VAL A 86 -15.47 -11.14 12.04
N THR A 87 -14.66 -12.13 11.64
CA THR A 87 -13.23 -11.96 11.33
C THR A 87 -13.03 -11.01 10.16
N LEU A 88 -13.66 -11.25 9.01
CA LEU A 88 -13.52 -10.39 7.83
C LEU A 88 -14.04 -8.96 8.09
N ARG A 89 -15.13 -8.80 8.85
CA ARG A 89 -15.60 -7.47 9.24
C ARG A 89 -14.57 -6.71 10.08
N ARG A 90 -13.91 -7.42 11.01
CA ARG A 90 -12.86 -6.86 11.86
C ARG A 90 -11.64 -6.47 11.01
N GLU A 91 -11.23 -7.34 10.10
CA GLU A 91 -10.12 -7.09 9.16
C GLU A 91 -10.41 -5.90 8.25
N PHE A 92 -11.59 -5.87 7.61
CA PHE A 92 -12.02 -4.73 6.79
C PHE A 92 -12.01 -3.41 7.58
N SER A 93 -12.52 -3.42 8.83
CA SER A 93 -12.53 -2.21 9.67
C SER A 93 -11.13 -1.80 10.16
N ALA A 94 -10.21 -2.76 10.25
CA ALA A 94 -8.82 -2.55 10.68
C ALA A 94 -7.87 -2.23 9.51
N ASP A 95 -8.28 -2.47 8.26
CA ASP A 95 -7.49 -2.14 7.08
C ASP A 95 -7.09 -0.65 7.11
N GLN A 96 -5.80 -0.39 6.86
CA GLN A 96 -5.24 0.94 6.94
C GLN A 96 -5.87 1.88 5.90
N ARG A 97 -6.21 1.41 4.70
CA ARG A 97 -6.85 2.21 3.65
C ARG A 97 -8.23 2.69 4.09
N ILE A 98 -8.99 1.83 4.76
CA ILE A 98 -10.32 2.14 5.28
C ILE A 98 -10.23 3.17 6.41
N ARG A 99 -9.29 2.97 7.35
CA ARG A 99 -9.06 3.92 8.47
C ARG A 99 -8.54 5.26 7.99
N SER A 100 -7.53 5.26 7.12
CA SER A 100 -6.96 6.46 6.53
C SER A 100 -8.01 7.26 5.77
N ASN A 101 -8.85 6.64 4.94
CA ASN A 101 -9.93 7.34 4.26
C ASN A 101 -10.90 8.03 5.24
N ARG A 102 -11.32 7.35 6.31
CA ARG A 102 -12.21 7.95 7.32
C ARG A 102 -11.57 9.18 7.97
N THR A 103 -10.31 9.07 8.36
CA THR A 103 -9.59 10.18 9.01
C THR A 103 -9.30 11.31 8.02
N SER A 104 -8.98 11.00 6.76
CA SER A 104 -8.81 11.99 5.69
C SER A 104 -10.08 12.78 5.43
N GLU A 105 -11.25 12.14 5.39
CA GLU A 105 -12.54 12.83 5.23
C GLU A 105 -12.86 13.76 6.42
N GLU A 106 -12.48 13.38 7.63
CA GLU A 106 -12.66 14.22 8.83
C GLU A 106 -11.81 15.50 8.77
N PHE A 107 -10.52 15.37 8.43
CA PHE A 107 -9.64 16.53 8.31
C PHE A 107 -10.02 17.41 7.12
N PHE A 108 -10.39 16.82 5.98
CA PHE A 108 -10.88 17.60 4.85
C PHE A 108 -12.15 18.38 5.17
N ARG A 109 -13.11 17.79 5.92
CA ARG A 109 -14.29 18.52 6.38
C ARG A 109 -13.91 19.73 7.23
N THR A 110 -12.91 19.58 8.10
CA THR A 110 -12.40 20.69 8.93
C THR A 110 -11.81 21.79 8.06
N ILE A 111 -11.01 21.44 7.05
CA ILE A 111 -10.40 22.36 6.09
C ILE A 111 -11.48 23.09 5.27
N ASP A 112 -12.47 22.35 4.75
CA ASP A 112 -13.56 22.91 3.94
C ASP A 112 -14.43 23.89 4.74
N VAL A 113 -14.75 23.56 6.00
CA VAL A 113 -15.47 24.48 6.90
C VAL A 113 -14.65 25.73 7.20
N ALA A 114 -13.36 25.59 7.49
CA ALA A 114 -12.47 26.72 7.74
C ALA A 114 -12.33 27.63 6.50
N PHE A 115 -12.16 27.04 5.32
CA PHE A 115 -12.13 27.77 4.05
C PHE A 115 -13.44 28.53 3.80
N LYS A 116 -14.60 27.89 3.94
CA LYS A 116 -15.90 28.56 3.80
C LYS A 116 -16.07 29.71 4.80
N ARG A 117 -15.56 29.55 6.02
CA ARG A 117 -15.56 30.62 7.02
C ARG A 117 -14.66 31.79 6.61
N SER A 118 -13.52 31.53 5.97
CA SER A 118 -12.59 32.56 5.49
C SER A 118 -13.25 33.53 4.51
N LEU A 119 -14.23 33.07 3.74
CA LEU A 119 -14.97 33.88 2.76
C LEU A 119 -15.88 34.93 3.40
N THR A 120 -16.24 34.77 4.68
CA THR A 120 -17.25 35.61 5.35
C THR A 120 -16.73 36.34 6.58
N THR A 121 -15.64 35.87 7.18
CA THR A 121 -15.11 36.44 8.42
C THR A 121 -13.93 37.39 8.16
N LYS A 122 -13.84 38.45 8.97
CA LYS A 122 -12.65 39.31 9.03
C LYS A 122 -11.57 38.75 9.98
N ASN A 123 -11.95 37.86 10.90
CA ASN A 123 -11.01 37.27 11.85
C ASN A 123 -10.37 36.00 11.26
N LEU A 124 -9.29 36.21 10.52
CA LEU A 124 -8.63 35.15 9.75
C LEU A 124 -7.65 34.30 10.58
N GLY A 125 -7.18 34.79 11.73
CA GLY A 125 -6.21 34.06 12.56
C GLY A 125 -6.66 32.64 12.95
N PRO A 126 -7.84 32.47 13.58
CA PRO A 126 -8.37 31.14 13.91
C PRO A 126 -8.65 30.26 12.68
N VAL A 127 -9.06 30.88 11.57
CA VAL A 127 -9.32 30.17 10.31
C VAL A 127 -8.03 29.58 9.74
N ASP A 128 -6.97 30.38 9.70
CA ASP A 128 -5.67 29.97 9.16
C ASP A 128 -5.02 28.89 10.02
N ILE A 129 -5.18 28.98 11.35
CA ILE A 129 -4.75 27.91 12.28
C ILE A 129 -5.50 26.60 12.00
N ALA A 130 -6.82 26.66 11.79
CA ALA A 130 -7.62 25.48 11.51
C ALA A 130 -7.26 24.84 10.14
N LEU A 131 -7.10 25.68 9.11
CA LEU A 131 -6.65 25.24 7.77
C LEU A 131 -5.29 24.55 7.84
N GLY A 132 -4.30 25.22 8.42
CA GLY A 132 -2.95 24.68 8.45
C GLY A 132 -2.82 23.43 9.32
N LYS A 133 -3.48 23.36 10.49
CA LYS A 133 -3.49 22.15 11.33
C LYS A 133 -4.21 20.99 10.64
N GLY A 134 -5.35 21.26 10.01
CA GLY A 134 -6.09 20.25 9.25
C GLY A 134 -5.25 19.70 8.10
N PHE A 135 -4.60 20.59 7.36
CA PHE A 135 -3.74 20.23 6.24
C PHE A 135 -2.52 19.40 6.69
N GLN A 136 -1.82 19.84 7.75
CA GLN A 136 -0.69 19.10 8.32
C GLN A 136 -1.11 17.67 8.71
N LYS A 137 -2.24 17.52 9.40
CA LYS A 137 -2.74 16.21 9.79
C LYS A 137 -3.13 15.33 8.60
N LEU A 138 -3.70 15.94 7.55
CA LEU A 138 -4.00 15.22 6.32
C LEU A 138 -2.73 14.73 5.62
N THR A 139 -1.67 15.55 5.57
CA THR A 139 -0.37 15.16 5.01
C THR A 139 0.32 14.06 5.83
N ASP A 140 0.18 14.08 7.16
CA ASP A 140 0.75 13.05 8.05
C ASP A 140 0.14 11.66 7.80
N ILE A 141 -1.15 11.58 7.46
CA ILE A 141 -1.80 10.30 7.12
C ILE A 141 -1.23 9.71 5.84
N ILE A 142 -0.96 10.57 4.85
CA ILE A 142 -0.53 10.16 3.52
C ILE A 142 0.95 9.79 3.51
N SER A 143 1.80 10.53 4.25
CA SER A 143 3.22 10.23 4.36
C SER A 143 3.47 8.81 4.88
N ALA A 144 2.65 8.35 5.83
CA ALA A 144 2.74 6.99 6.36
C ALA A 144 2.45 5.88 5.32
N VAL A 145 1.76 6.19 4.23
CA VAL A 145 1.25 5.18 3.28
C VAL A 145 2.07 5.12 2.00
N ARG A 146 2.67 6.21 1.50
CA ARG A 146 3.60 6.18 0.35
C ARG A 146 4.46 7.46 0.27
N GLU A 147 5.51 7.55 1.08
CA GLU A 147 6.55 8.56 0.84
C GLU A 147 7.20 8.42 -0.56
N GLY A 148 7.13 7.25 -1.19
CA GLY A 148 7.73 7.01 -2.51
C GLY A 148 6.94 7.53 -3.71
N GLU A 149 5.60 7.60 -3.63
CA GLU A 149 4.76 7.87 -4.83
C GLU A 149 4.41 9.35 -5.00
N PHE A 150 4.28 10.11 -3.90
CA PHE A 150 3.97 11.55 -3.97
C PHE A 150 5.21 12.44 -3.99
N LYS A 151 6.36 11.99 -3.44
CA LYS A 151 7.62 12.76 -3.50
C LYS A 151 8.18 12.92 -4.92
N THR A 152 7.66 12.18 -5.91
CA THR A 152 8.18 12.18 -7.28
C THR A 152 7.49 13.19 -8.20
N THR A 153 6.39 13.82 -7.80
CA THR A 153 5.75 14.90 -8.58
C THR A 153 6.33 16.27 -8.18
N PHE A 154 7.17 16.85 -9.05
CA PHE A 154 7.85 18.13 -8.85
C PHE A 154 6.91 19.27 -8.42
N GLU A 155 5.70 19.34 -8.97
CA GLU A 155 4.71 20.38 -8.66
C GLU A 155 4.16 20.28 -7.23
N GLY A 156 3.93 19.04 -6.75
CA GLY A 156 3.43 18.80 -5.39
C GLY A 156 4.44 19.19 -4.31
N MET A 157 5.73 18.94 -4.56
CA MET A 157 6.80 19.32 -3.62
C MET A 157 6.96 20.84 -3.48
N ALA A 158 6.93 21.58 -4.59
CA ALA A 158 7.05 23.04 -4.55
C ALA A 158 5.91 23.68 -3.74
N LEU A 159 4.69 23.19 -3.94
CA LEU A 159 3.53 23.66 -3.20
C LEU A 159 3.59 23.27 -1.71
N LEU A 160 3.95 22.02 -1.39
CA LEU A 160 4.11 21.58 -0.01
C LEU A 160 5.16 22.42 0.74
N ASN A 161 6.30 22.73 0.09
CA ASN A 161 7.34 23.57 0.66
C ASN A 161 6.85 25.01 0.91
N LYS A 162 6.10 25.59 -0.04
CA LYS A 162 5.48 26.91 0.11
C LYS A 162 4.50 26.94 1.29
N ILE A 163 3.68 25.90 1.44
CA ILE A 163 2.71 25.79 2.54
C ILE A 163 3.41 25.59 3.88
N GLN A 164 4.42 24.72 3.96
CA GLN A 164 5.20 24.49 5.18
C GLN A 164 5.87 25.78 5.66
N GLY A 165 6.53 26.53 4.77
CA GLY A 165 7.17 27.80 5.12
C GLY A 165 6.19 28.84 5.66
N LYS A 166 4.97 28.89 5.11
CA LYS A 166 3.90 29.79 5.62
C LYS A 166 3.33 29.33 6.95
N PHE A 167 3.28 28.03 7.22
CA PHE A 167 2.77 27.49 8.48
C PHE A 167 3.66 27.88 9.67
N GLU A 168 4.99 27.84 9.48
CA GLU A 168 5.95 28.35 10.47
C GLU A 168 5.77 29.84 10.74
N ALA A 169 5.42 30.64 9.72
CA ALA A 169 5.15 32.06 9.90
C ALA A 169 3.84 32.32 10.67
N ILE A 170 2.78 31.54 10.42
CA ILE A 170 1.48 31.65 11.11
C ILE A 170 1.63 31.33 12.61
N THR A 171 2.38 30.28 12.95
CA THR A 171 2.61 29.92 14.35
C THR A 171 3.41 30.97 15.13
N ARG A 172 4.16 31.84 14.43
CA ARG A 172 4.89 32.98 15.00
C ARG A 172 4.11 34.30 14.98
N GLY A 173 2.82 34.27 14.65
CA GLY A 173 1.96 35.46 14.64
C GLY A 173 2.11 36.36 13.40
N GLY A 174 2.71 35.86 12.32
CA GLY A 174 2.87 36.59 11.06
C GLY A 174 1.57 36.72 10.24
N LEU A 175 1.56 37.67 9.30
CA LEU A 175 0.48 37.90 8.33
C LEU A 175 0.04 36.57 7.68
N GLY A 176 -1.26 36.27 7.86
CA GLY A 176 -1.89 35.00 7.53
C GLY A 176 -1.92 34.65 6.04
N PHE A 177 -2.59 33.54 5.72
CA PHE A 177 -2.74 33.07 4.34
C PHE A 177 -3.43 34.13 3.47
N THR A 178 -3.06 34.23 2.18
CA THR A 178 -3.93 34.97 1.23
C THR A 178 -5.19 34.16 0.95
N GLN A 179 -6.21 34.76 0.34
CA GLN A 179 -7.42 34.01 0.00
C GLN A 179 -7.12 32.90 -1.03
N GLU A 180 -6.17 33.16 -1.92
CA GLU A 180 -5.63 32.21 -2.90
C GLU A 180 -4.92 31.05 -2.19
N ASP A 181 -4.05 31.32 -1.21
CA ASP A 181 -3.39 30.27 -0.42
C ASP A 181 -4.41 29.37 0.28
N ARG A 182 -5.48 29.94 0.85
CA ARG A 182 -6.54 29.15 1.52
C ARG A 182 -7.28 28.24 0.54
N LYS A 183 -7.59 28.75 -0.65
CA LYS A 183 -8.22 27.97 -1.72
C LYS A 183 -7.30 26.85 -2.18
N GLU A 184 -6.02 27.16 -2.38
CA GLU A 184 -4.98 26.20 -2.77
C GLU A 184 -4.84 25.06 -1.75
N ILE A 185 -4.83 25.38 -0.45
CA ILE A 185 -4.84 24.37 0.62
C ILE A 185 -6.09 23.47 0.53
N ARG A 186 -7.28 24.06 0.35
CA ARG A 186 -8.54 23.29 0.26
C ARG A 186 -8.54 22.39 -0.97
N ASP A 187 -8.11 22.89 -2.12
CA ASP A 187 -8.10 22.15 -3.39
C ASP A 187 -7.08 21.01 -3.33
N LEU A 188 -5.88 21.24 -2.79
CA LEU A 188 -4.89 20.17 -2.59
C LEU A 188 -5.38 19.11 -1.59
N SER A 189 -6.08 19.54 -0.54
CA SER A 189 -6.70 18.62 0.43
C SER A 189 -7.77 17.74 -0.22
N GLU A 190 -8.52 18.28 -1.19
CA GLU A 190 -9.52 17.51 -1.92
C GLU A 190 -8.85 16.41 -2.76
N LEU A 191 -7.74 16.71 -3.43
CA LEU A 191 -6.94 15.71 -4.15
C LEU A 191 -6.47 14.57 -3.24
N PHE A 192 -5.98 14.91 -2.05
CA PHE A 192 -5.59 13.94 -1.03
C PHE A 192 -6.75 13.04 -0.58
N VAL A 193 -7.96 13.58 -0.42
CA VAL A 193 -9.14 12.77 -0.10
C VAL A 193 -9.53 11.86 -1.27
N ILE A 194 -9.49 12.37 -2.51
CA ILE A 194 -9.78 11.56 -3.71
C ILE A 194 -8.86 10.33 -3.76
N GLU A 195 -7.57 10.51 -3.50
CA GLU A 195 -6.61 9.39 -3.45
C GLU A 195 -6.91 8.42 -2.31
N SER A 196 -7.26 8.92 -1.11
CA SER A 196 -7.66 8.05 -0.01
C SER A 196 -8.93 7.24 -0.32
N ARG A 197 -9.88 7.81 -1.07
CA ARG A 197 -11.10 7.13 -1.53
C ARG A 197 -10.81 6.06 -2.57
N ARG A 198 -9.77 6.23 -3.40
CA ARG A 198 -9.30 5.18 -4.30
C ARG A 198 -8.80 3.97 -3.52
N GLY A 199 -7.94 4.19 -2.52
CA GLY A 199 -7.50 3.12 -1.62
C GLY A 199 -8.67 2.44 -0.89
N PHE A 200 -9.70 3.20 -0.48
CA PHE A 200 -10.92 2.63 0.07
C PHE A 200 -11.65 1.72 -0.93
N ASN A 201 -11.80 2.15 -2.19
CA ASN A 201 -12.49 1.38 -3.22
C ASN A 201 -11.75 0.08 -3.55
N GLU A 202 -10.41 0.11 -3.59
CA GLU A 202 -9.58 -1.08 -3.77
C GLU A 202 -9.81 -2.10 -2.65
N ALA A 203 -9.68 -1.66 -1.39
CA ALA A 203 -9.95 -2.50 -0.23
C ALA A 203 -11.39 -3.04 -0.24
N HIS A 204 -12.37 -2.19 -0.55
CA HIS A 204 -13.77 -2.60 -0.64
C HIS A 204 -13.98 -3.70 -1.69
N GLY A 205 -13.36 -3.54 -2.87
CA GLY A 205 -13.38 -4.54 -3.94
C GLY A 205 -12.77 -5.87 -3.53
N GLU A 206 -11.58 -5.86 -2.92
CA GLU A 206 -10.89 -7.05 -2.41
C GLU A 206 -11.76 -7.83 -1.42
N PHE A 207 -12.26 -7.17 -0.37
CA PHE A 207 -13.11 -7.81 0.63
C PHE A 207 -14.46 -8.24 0.06
N SER A 208 -14.99 -7.55 -0.96
CA SER A 208 -16.21 -7.98 -1.67
C SER A 208 -15.98 -9.28 -2.42
N VAL A 209 -14.87 -9.41 -3.15
CA VAL A 209 -14.52 -10.64 -3.89
C VAL A 209 -14.31 -11.79 -2.91
N THR A 210 -13.54 -11.60 -1.83
CA THR A 210 -13.33 -12.63 -0.81
C THR A 210 -14.65 -13.07 -0.16
N ALA A 211 -15.56 -12.14 0.12
CA ALA A 211 -16.88 -12.48 0.64
C ALA A 211 -17.70 -13.32 -0.35
N ASP A 212 -17.65 -12.99 -1.64
CA ASP A 212 -18.34 -13.75 -2.70
C ASP A 212 -17.75 -15.17 -2.86
N GLU A 213 -16.41 -15.30 -2.87
CA GLU A 213 -15.71 -16.59 -2.94
C GLU A 213 -16.04 -17.52 -1.76
N LEU A 214 -16.23 -16.94 -0.56
CA LEU A 214 -16.58 -17.68 0.65
C LEU A 214 -18.09 -17.88 0.84
N GLY A 215 -18.92 -17.34 -0.05
CA GLY A 215 -20.39 -17.39 0.06
C GLY A 215 -20.91 -16.70 1.33
N LEU A 216 -20.30 -15.58 1.72
CA LEU A 216 -20.63 -14.81 2.92
C LEU A 216 -21.46 -13.55 2.57
N ASN A 217 -22.23 -13.07 3.54
CA ASN A 217 -23.04 -11.86 3.35
C ASN A 217 -22.16 -10.60 3.34
N LYS A 218 -21.94 -10.03 2.15
CA LYS A 218 -21.19 -8.78 1.94
C LYS A 218 -21.64 -7.61 2.82
N ARG A 219 -22.96 -7.45 3.03
CA ARG A 219 -23.49 -6.37 3.87
C ARG A 219 -23.04 -6.51 5.33
N ALA A 220 -22.91 -7.73 5.83
CA ALA A 220 -22.44 -8.00 7.18
C ALA A 220 -20.94 -7.67 7.36
N ILE A 221 -20.13 -7.92 6.34
CA ILE A 221 -18.67 -7.66 6.34
C ILE A 221 -18.37 -6.18 6.10
N LEU A 222 -18.90 -5.62 5.00
CA LEU A 222 -18.61 -4.26 4.54
C LEU A 222 -19.43 -3.18 5.26
N GLY A 223 -20.36 -3.59 6.13
CA GLY A 223 -21.21 -2.69 6.91
C GLY A 223 -22.16 -1.83 6.07
N GLY A 224 -22.47 -2.26 4.84
CA GLY A 224 -23.32 -1.52 3.90
C GLY A 224 -22.66 -0.29 3.28
N LYS A 225 -21.36 -0.09 3.47
CA LYS A 225 -20.62 0.98 2.78
C LYS A 225 -20.56 0.67 1.28
N LYS A 226 -20.68 1.70 0.46
CA LYS A 226 -20.57 1.63 -1.00
C LYS A 226 -19.22 2.21 -1.44
N PRO A 227 -18.68 1.76 -2.59
CA PRO A 227 -17.56 2.45 -3.25
C PRO A 227 -17.91 3.92 -3.52
N PHE A 228 -16.88 4.76 -3.55
CA PHE A 228 -17.00 6.16 -3.95
C PHE A 228 -16.99 6.29 -5.47
N ASP A 229 -17.82 7.19 -6.00
CA ASP A 229 -17.73 7.62 -7.40
C ASP A 229 -16.56 8.60 -7.51
N LEU A 230 -15.49 8.18 -8.19
CA LEU A 230 -14.27 8.98 -8.35
C LEU A 230 -14.27 9.66 -9.72
N PRO A 231 -13.75 10.91 -9.81
CA PRO A 231 -13.46 11.48 -11.11
C PRO A 231 -12.48 10.56 -11.85
N PRO A 232 -12.56 10.48 -13.19
CA PRO A 232 -11.60 9.70 -13.95
C PRO A 232 -10.21 10.19 -13.57
N THR A 233 -9.34 9.24 -13.18
CA THR A 233 -7.94 9.55 -12.94
C THR A 233 -7.44 10.21 -14.22
N GLN A 234 -7.18 11.52 -14.17
CA GLN A 234 -6.36 12.13 -15.19
C GLN A 234 -5.08 11.32 -15.10
N GLN A 235 -4.86 10.43 -16.07
CA GLN A 235 -3.61 9.70 -16.18
C GLN A 235 -2.59 10.82 -16.18
N GLN A 236 -1.94 11.04 -15.04
CA GLN A 236 -0.84 11.97 -14.96
C GLN A 236 0.08 11.40 -16.00
N GLN A 237 0.14 12.08 -17.15
CA GLN A 237 1.18 11.86 -18.13
C GLN A 237 2.40 12.09 -17.27
N GLN A 238 2.99 10.99 -16.76
CA GLN A 238 4.22 11.08 -15.99
C GLN A 238 5.06 11.93 -16.92
N PRO A 239 5.42 13.17 -16.50
CA PRO A 239 6.13 14.07 -17.36
C PRO A 239 7.25 13.20 -17.84
N GLN A 240 7.26 12.88 -19.15
CA GLN A 240 8.14 11.85 -19.67
C GLN A 240 9.47 12.33 -19.16
N GLN A 241 9.97 11.67 -18.10
CA GLN A 241 11.30 11.97 -17.63
C GLN A 241 12.04 11.78 -18.92
N GLN A 242 12.75 12.81 -19.36
CA GLN A 242 13.63 12.70 -20.50
C GLN A 242 14.62 11.63 -20.06
N GLN A 243 14.19 10.37 -20.16
CA GLN A 243 15.01 9.19 -20.18
C GLN A 243 15.81 9.54 -21.40
N GLN A 244 17.01 10.05 -21.15
CA GLN A 244 17.99 10.25 -22.18
C GLN A 244 18.16 8.87 -22.75
N PHE A 245 17.40 8.61 -23.81
CA PHE A 245 17.52 7.39 -24.54
C PHE A 245 18.97 7.38 -25.00
N GLN A 246 19.64 6.26 -24.84
CA GLN A 246 20.98 6.10 -25.38
C GLN A 246 20.84 5.36 -26.70
N VAL A 247 21.60 5.77 -27.72
CA VAL A 247 21.69 4.99 -28.96
C VAL A 247 22.11 3.57 -28.59
N GLY A 248 21.33 2.59 -29.04
CA GLY A 248 21.48 1.17 -28.74
C GLY A 248 20.60 0.65 -27.59
N GLN A 249 19.92 1.53 -26.83
CA GLN A 249 18.96 1.13 -25.81
C GLN A 249 17.74 0.47 -26.44
N ARG A 250 17.22 -0.57 -25.80
CA ARG A 250 15.97 -1.22 -26.19
C ARG A 250 14.82 -0.64 -25.37
N VAL A 251 13.75 -0.26 -26.03
CA VAL A 251 12.55 0.34 -25.43
C VAL A 251 11.32 -0.37 -25.95
N PHE A 252 10.27 -0.45 -25.12
CA PHE A 252 9.00 -1.02 -25.54
C PHE A 252 8.03 0.13 -25.86
N ASN A 253 7.54 0.18 -27.09
CA ASN A 253 6.51 1.12 -27.51
C ASN A 253 5.32 0.33 -28.08
N ASN A 254 4.14 0.46 -27.47
CA ASN A 254 2.91 -0.25 -27.86
C ASN A 254 3.10 -1.78 -28.03
N GLY A 255 3.89 -2.40 -27.16
CA GLY A 255 4.13 -3.85 -27.19
C GLY A 255 5.20 -4.31 -28.19
N VAL A 256 5.85 -3.39 -28.92
CA VAL A 256 6.96 -3.70 -29.84
C VAL A 256 8.29 -3.26 -29.22
N GLU A 257 9.27 -4.16 -29.19
CA GLU A 257 10.65 -3.86 -28.78
C GLU A 257 11.36 -3.10 -29.90
N MET A 258 11.75 -1.87 -29.61
CA MET A 258 12.46 -0.97 -30.52
C MET A 258 13.88 -0.77 -30.01
N ARG A 259 14.87 -0.80 -30.90
CA ARG A 259 16.25 -0.38 -30.59
C ARG A 259 16.44 1.05 -31.06
N ILE A 260 16.84 1.94 -30.15
CA ILE A 260 17.12 3.34 -30.49
C ILE A 260 18.36 3.41 -31.40
N THR A 261 18.23 3.97 -32.59
CA THR A 261 19.31 4.11 -33.59
C THR A 261 19.85 5.54 -33.67
N GLY A 262 19.10 6.53 -33.19
CA GLY A 262 19.50 7.93 -33.22
C GLY A 262 18.46 8.86 -32.62
N PHE A 263 18.61 10.16 -32.88
CA PHE A 263 17.68 11.21 -32.49
C PHE A 263 17.41 12.09 -33.70
N ASP A 264 16.17 12.54 -33.85
CA ASP A 264 15.82 13.60 -34.80
C ASP A 264 16.30 14.97 -34.27
N THR A 265 16.24 15.99 -35.11
CA THR A 265 16.63 17.39 -34.84
C THR A 265 15.89 18.03 -33.67
N ASP A 266 14.69 17.53 -33.34
CA ASP A 266 13.89 17.95 -32.18
C ASP A 266 14.17 17.13 -30.91
N GLY A 267 15.08 16.15 -30.98
CA GLY A 267 15.43 15.26 -29.87
C GLY A 267 14.52 14.02 -29.75
N THR A 268 13.61 13.79 -30.70
CA THR A 268 12.77 12.58 -30.71
C THR A 268 13.63 11.34 -31.01
N PRO A 269 13.58 10.28 -30.18
CA PRO A 269 14.35 9.07 -30.42
C PRO A 269 13.87 8.34 -31.68
N LEU A 270 14.80 8.07 -32.59
CA LEU A 270 14.59 7.19 -33.74
C LEU A 270 14.92 5.75 -33.34
N GLY A 271 14.11 4.78 -33.75
CA GLY A 271 14.37 3.38 -33.45
C GLY A 271 13.82 2.42 -34.50
N GLU A 272 14.43 1.24 -34.58
CA GLU A 272 14.02 0.16 -35.47
C GLU A 272 13.49 -1.02 -34.64
N PRO A 273 12.46 -1.75 -35.14
CA PRO A 273 11.96 -2.94 -34.47
C PRO A 273 13.05 -4.00 -34.40
N VAL A 274 13.24 -4.59 -33.21
CA VAL A 274 14.12 -5.74 -33.03
C VAL A 274 13.40 -6.96 -33.57
N ARG A 275 13.91 -7.55 -34.66
CA ARG A 275 13.44 -8.83 -35.21
C ARG A 275 13.98 -10.01 -34.42
#